data_AF-A0A674KAJ8-F1
#
_entry.id   AF-A0A674KAJ8-F1
#
_cell.length_a   1.000
_cell.length_b   1.000
_cell.length_c   1.000
_cell.angle_alpha   90.00
_cell.angle_beta   90.00
_cell.angle_gamma   90.00
#
_symmetry.space_group_name_H-M   'P 1'
#
loop_
_entity.id
_entity.type
_entity.pdbx_description
1 polymer ?
#
loop_
_entity_poly.entity_id
_entity_poly.type
_entity_poly.pdbx_seq_one_letter_code
_entity_poly.pdbx_strand_id
1 'polypeptide(L)'
;MAGHSRAPRSPSPNPHLWGGEEPGEANPFSFREFVRSQGRGAAPRGASPKAAPPPLREASGLSLRRPEPFFPDPSAGDARLDEEDAEWSGCYQPAAVEQAHSAGPGSASPGPSALESFYGDWSGREDSAPWPLDESDPLGYADQSLASGGEAGEGPYHPLQPACRELQEENARLRSKINQLHFFSETQTDKVKTLEKKLEENKIKEQKEAQDLEAMVQHVEQNLQLMTKRAVKAENNVIKLKQENALLQVQLKNYKTENEALKTGQSASLAVVKQNADIALQNLLRVITNSRSSIKQLVSGAESLQVVAELLKSIDRISEISDDGP
;
A
#
# COMPACT_ATOMS: atom_id res chain seq x y z
N MET A 1 26.98 -62.31 14.66
CA MET A 1 26.15 -61.69 15.72
C MET A 1 26.99 -60.66 16.46
N ALA A 2 26.63 -59.38 16.35
CA ALA A 2 26.90 -58.29 17.31
C ALA A 2 26.53 -56.96 16.62
N GLY A 3 25.22 -56.69 16.56
CA GLY A 3 24.70 -55.41 16.10
C GLY A 3 24.93 -54.35 17.15
N HIS A 4 25.60 -53.27 16.79
CA HIS A 4 25.62 -52.03 17.58
C HIS A 4 24.70 -51.02 16.90
N SER A 5 23.46 -50.99 17.38
CA SER A 5 22.44 -50.01 17.01
C SER A 5 22.86 -48.63 17.52
N ARG A 6 23.20 -47.72 16.60
CA ARG A 6 23.47 -46.32 16.90
C ARG A 6 22.14 -45.56 16.82
N ALA A 7 21.62 -45.13 17.98
CA ALA A 7 20.40 -44.35 18.09
C ALA A 7 20.50 -43.00 17.35
N PRO A 8 19.40 -42.47 16.78
CA PRO A 8 19.38 -41.15 16.15
C PRO A 8 19.43 -40.05 17.20
N ARG A 9 20.33 -39.09 17.03
CA ARG A 9 20.42 -37.88 17.85
C ARG A 9 19.22 -36.97 17.56
N SER A 10 18.50 -36.60 18.61
CA SER A 10 17.47 -35.56 18.62
C SER A 10 18.05 -34.17 18.27
N PRO A 11 17.32 -33.29 17.55
CA PRO A 11 17.81 -31.96 17.23
C PRO A 11 17.77 -31.01 18.44
N SER A 12 18.86 -30.26 18.61
CA SER A 12 18.99 -29.03 19.40
C SER A 12 17.88 -27.99 19.12
N PRO A 13 17.06 -27.45 20.04
CA PRO A 13 16.25 -26.27 19.73
C PRO A 13 17.16 -25.03 19.62
N ASN A 14 17.10 -24.37 18.46
CA ASN A 14 17.81 -23.12 18.17
C ASN A 14 17.15 -21.96 18.95
N PRO A 15 17.85 -21.24 19.85
CA PRO A 15 17.25 -20.15 20.62
C PRO A 15 17.58 -18.79 19.98
N HIS A 16 17.19 -18.59 18.71
CA HIS A 16 17.23 -17.27 18.09
C HIS A 16 16.02 -17.10 17.18
N LEU A 17 14.86 -16.97 17.82
CA LEU A 17 13.64 -16.47 17.21
C LEU A 17 13.10 -15.40 18.16
N TRP A 18 12.89 -14.20 17.60
CA TRP A 18 12.26 -13.00 18.19
C TRP A 18 13.15 -12.03 18.97
N GLY A 19 13.13 -10.76 18.52
CA GLY A 19 13.35 -9.60 19.40
C GLY A 19 14.54 -8.71 19.05
N GLY A 20 14.68 -8.26 17.81
CA GLY A 20 15.51 -7.11 17.48
C GLY A 20 14.64 -6.06 16.80
N GLU A 21 14.02 -5.17 17.58
CA GLU A 21 13.43 -3.93 17.07
C GLU A 21 14.56 -3.05 16.52
N GLU A 22 14.83 -3.15 15.21
CA GLU A 22 15.38 -2.03 14.47
C GLU A 22 14.40 -0.87 14.60
N PRO A 23 14.85 0.38 14.85
CA PRO A 23 13.97 1.54 14.92
C PRO A 23 13.36 1.74 13.52
N GLY A 24 12.16 1.18 13.35
CA GLY A 24 11.43 1.17 12.10
C GLY A 24 11.37 2.59 11.55
N GLU A 25 11.88 2.73 10.33
CA GLU A 25 11.63 3.86 9.45
C GLU A 25 10.15 4.24 9.60
N ALA A 26 9.91 5.41 10.22
CA ALA A 26 8.59 5.79 10.67
C ALA A 26 7.66 5.73 9.47
N ASN A 27 6.60 4.92 9.56
CA ASN A 27 5.64 4.76 8.49
C ASN A 27 5.17 6.16 8.06
N PRO A 28 5.47 6.63 6.84
CA PRO A 28 5.16 7.98 6.39
C PRO A 28 3.65 8.26 6.30
N PHE A 29 2.82 7.23 6.49
CA PHE A 29 1.37 7.30 6.56
C PHE A 29 0.82 6.97 7.95
N SER A 30 1.65 7.05 9.00
CA SER A 30 1.22 6.81 10.38
C SER A 30 0.25 7.89 10.84
N PHE A 31 -0.99 7.49 11.11
CA PHE A 31 -2.02 8.36 11.70
C PHE A 31 -1.55 9.01 13.01
N ARG A 32 -0.75 8.28 13.82
CA ARG A 32 -0.18 8.83 15.07
C ARG A 32 0.78 9.98 14.82
N GLU A 33 1.49 9.97 13.70
CA GLU A 33 2.42 11.04 13.34
C GLU A 33 1.68 12.22 12.73
N PHE A 34 0.66 11.96 11.90
CA PHE A 34 -0.24 12.98 11.37
C PHE A 34 -0.92 13.79 12.49
N VAL A 35 -1.52 13.11 13.48
CA VAL A 35 -2.15 13.77 14.64
C VAL A 35 -1.12 14.57 15.46
N ARG A 36 0.10 14.05 15.61
CA ARG A 36 1.20 14.75 16.30
C ARG A 36 1.67 16.00 15.55
N SER A 37 1.63 15.98 14.21
CA SER A 37 2.04 17.11 13.36
C SER A 37 1.04 18.26 13.39
N GLN A 38 -0.26 17.98 13.44
CA GLN A 38 -1.33 18.98 13.60
C GLN A 38 -1.23 19.73 14.93
N GLY A 39 -0.89 19.04 16.03
CA GLY A 39 -0.73 19.67 17.36
C GLY A 39 0.49 20.60 17.51
N ARG A 40 1.42 20.64 16.55
CA ARG A 40 2.63 21.49 16.58
C ARG A 40 2.57 22.70 15.65
N GLY A 41 1.51 22.86 14.86
CA GLY A 41 1.38 23.87 13.80
C GLY A 41 1.08 25.31 14.24
N ALA A 42 1.31 25.68 15.50
CA ALA A 42 1.05 27.03 16.02
C ALA A 42 2.32 27.67 16.62
N ALA A 43 3.33 27.95 15.80
CA ALA A 43 4.41 28.87 16.14
C ALA A 43 4.93 29.57 14.87
N PRO A 44 5.12 30.90 14.89
CA PRO A 44 5.46 31.67 13.69
C PRO A 44 6.92 31.45 13.29
N ARG A 45 7.14 31.20 12.00
CA ARG A 45 8.46 31.16 11.36
C ARG A 45 9.17 32.50 11.55
N GLY A 46 10.34 32.48 12.16
CA GLY A 46 11.21 33.65 12.24
C GLY A 46 12.66 33.28 12.55
N ALA A 47 13.55 33.78 11.70
CA ALA A 47 15.00 33.95 11.87
C ALA A 47 15.91 32.70 11.79
N SER A 48 16.47 32.50 10.59
CA SER A 48 17.75 31.81 10.38
C SER A 48 18.92 32.72 10.78
N PRO A 49 19.91 32.26 11.58
CA PRO A 49 21.18 32.95 11.68
C PRO A 49 22.17 32.43 10.63
N LYS A 50 22.70 33.39 9.90
CA LYS A 50 23.81 33.35 8.95
C LYS A 50 25.12 32.91 9.65
N ALA A 51 25.81 31.89 9.14
CA ALA A 51 27.19 31.55 9.54
C ALA A 51 28.07 31.33 8.29
N ALA A 52 29.28 31.90 8.36
CA ALA A 52 30.26 32.11 7.28
C ALA A 52 31.05 30.84 6.89
N PRO A 53 31.76 30.83 5.74
CA PRO A 53 32.35 29.62 5.15
C PRO A 53 33.81 29.38 5.59
N PRO A 54 34.32 28.13 5.57
CA PRO A 54 35.76 27.84 5.63
C PRO A 54 36.38 27.70 4.22
N PRO A 55 37.72 27.81 4.08
CA PRO A 55 38.39 28.17 2.83
C PRO A 55 38.71 26.98 1.91
N LEU A 56 38.92 27.32 0.63
CA LEU A 56 39.34 26.43 -0.44
C LEU A 56 40.64 25.68 -0.11
N ARG A 57 40.65 24.38 -0.43
CA ARG A 57 41.86 23.63 -0.76
C ARG A 57 41.65 22.91 -2.09
N GLU A 58 42.51 23.26 -3.05
CA GLU A 58 42.61 22.66 -4.38
C GLU A 58 43.20 21.25 -4.30
N ALA A 59 42.57 20.30 -4.98
CA ALA A 59 43.25 19.16 -5.58
C ALA A 59 42.35 18.59 -6.69
N SER A 60 42.82 18.73 -7.93
CA SER A 60 42.22 18.21 -9.15
C SER A 60 42.13 16.67 -9.11
N GLY A 61 40.97 16.12 -9.49
CA GLY A 61 40.78 14.69 -9.69
C GLY A 61 39.34 14.37 -10.09
N LEU A 62 39.16 13.89 -11.32
CA LEU A 62 37.89 13.69 -11.99
C LEU A 62 37.01 12.63 -11.29
N SER A 63 35.86 13.02 -10.76
CA SER A 63 34.68 12.16 -10.52
C SER A 63 33.45 13.01 -10.19
N LEU A 64 32.68 13.38 -11.21
CA LEU A 64 31.33 13.92 -11.02
C LEU A 64 30.37 12.77 -10.68
N ARG A 65 30.39 12.31 -9.43
CA ARG A 65 29.27 11.57 -8.84
C ARG A 65 28.39 12.58 -8.11
N ARG A 66 27.39 13.12 -8.82
CA ARG A 66 26.33 13.94 -8.21
C ARG A 66 25.57 13.06 -7.19
N PRO A 67 25.35 13.50 -5.95
CA PRO A 67 24.33 12.91 -5.10
C PRO A 67 22.96 13.32 -5.68
N GLU A 68 22.20 12.35 -6.18
CA GLU A 68 20.81 12.61 -6.56
C GLU A 68 20.01 13.07 -5.32
N PRO A 69 19.23 14.15 -5.42
CA PRO A 69 18.21 14.44 -4.43
C PRO A 69 17.13 13.35 -4.50
N PHE A 70 16.74 12.83 -3.34
CA PHE A 70 15.83 11.69 -3.17
C PHE A 70 14.39 11.95 -3.67
N PHE A 71 14.08 13.15 -4.17
CA PHE A 71 12.82 13.45 -4.86
C PHE A 71 13.04 14.52 -5.95
N PRO A 72 12.73 14.26 -7.23
CA PRO A 72 12.59 15.31 -8.23
C PRO A 72 11.29 16.09 -8.00
N ASP A 73 11.36 17.42 -8.10
CA ASP A 73 10.21 18.33 -8.07
C ASP A 73 9.32 18.10 -9.32
N PRO A 74 7.99 17.85 -9.18
CA PRO A 74 7.13 17.51 -10.31
C PRO A 74 6.76 18.70 -11.20
N SER A 75 7.24 19.92 -10.95
CA SER A 75 6.83 21.08 -11.74
C SER A 75 7.59 21.27 -13.07
N ALA A 76 8.52 20.38 -13.44
CA ALA A 76 9.25 20.47 -14.71
C ALA A 76 9.54 19.09 -15.29
N GLY A 77 8.60 18.53 -16.06
CA GLY A 77 8.80 17.23 -16.68
C GLY A 77 7.66 16.79 -17.58
N ASP A 78 7.59 17.44 -18.73
CA ASP A 78 7.12 16.92 -20.03
C ASP A 78 5.71 16.30 -20.10
N ALA A 79 4.81 17.12 -20.66
CA ALA A 79 3.53 16.69 -21.17
C ALA A 79 3.74 15.81 -22.42
N ARG A 80 3.65 14.50 -22.25
CA ARG A 80 3.09 13.50 -23.19
C ARG A 80 3.64 12.12 -22.84
N LEU A 81 2.76 11.19 -22.51
CA LEU A 81 2.46 10.01 -23.34
C LEU A 81 1.50 9.06 -22.61
N ASP A 82 0.52 8.64 -23.41
CA ASP A 82 -0.44 7.55 -23.26
C ASP A 82 -1.52 7.64 -22.18
N GLU A 83 -2.59 8.33 -22.60
CA GLU A 83 -3.96 7.81 -22.58
C GLU A 83 -3.98 6.34 -23.03
N GLU A 84 -3.92 5.42 -22.08
CA GLU A 84 -4.61 4.13 -22.21
C GLU A 84 -5.49 3.99 -20.97
N ASP A 85 -6.67 4.60 -21.07
CA ASP A 85 -7.82 4.24 -20.25
C ASP A 85 -8.15 2.78 -20.53
N ALA A 86 -7.53 1.88 -19.77
CA ALA A 86 -8.02 0.52 -19.65
C ALA A 86 -9.35 0.59 -18.89
N GLU A 87 -10.41 0.76 -19.66
CA GLU A 87 -11.82 0.62 -19.32
C GLU A 87 -11.99 -0.60 -18.39
N TRP A 88 -12.23 -0.31 -17.11
CA TRP A 88 -12.46 -1.30 -16.08
C TRP A 88 -13.79 -2.02 -16.37
N SER A 89 -13.74 -3.06 -17.18
CA SER A 89 -14.87 -3.95 -17.45
C SER A 89 -14.81 -5.13 -16.48
N GLY A 90 -15.70 -5.07 -15.51
CA GLY A 90 -15.71 -5.92 -14.32
C GLY A 90 -16.11 -7.37 -14.54
N CYS A 91 -15.69 -8.18 -13.56
CA CYS A 91 -16.39 -9.38 -13.13
C CYS A 91 -16.25 -9.48 -11.61
N TYR A 92 -16.88 -8.57 -10.86
CA TYR A 92 -17.10 -8.81 -9.44
C TYR A 92 -18.29 -9.77 -9.31
N GLN A 93 -18.02 -11.00 -8.86
CA GLN A 93 -19.05 -11.95 -8.47
C GLN A 93 -19.20 -11.89 -6.93
N PRO A 94 -20.31 -11.34 -6.40
CA PRO A 94 -20.51 -11.22 -4.96
C PRO A 94 -20.61 -12.60 -4.31
N ALA A 95 -19.91 -12.78 -3.18
CA ALA A 95 -19.91 -14.02 -2.41
C ALA A 95 -21.25 -14.20 -1.66
N ALA A 96 -21.60 -15.46 -1.34
CA ALA A 96 -22.89 -15.84 -0.73
C ALA A 96 -23.27 -15.09 0.57
N VAL A 97 -22.29 -14.47 1.24
CA VAL A 97 -22.53 -13.63 2.42
C VAL A 97 -23.22 -12.30 2.06
N GLU A 98 -22.96 -11.74 0.86
CA GLU A 98 -23.56 -10.47 0.41
C GLU A 98 -25.01 -10.65 -0.07
N GLN A 99 -25.38 -11.84 -0.57
CA GLN A 99 -26.78 -12.14 -0.97
C GLN A 99 -27.74 -12.30 0.21
N ALA A 100 -27.25 -12.69 1.38
CA ALA A 100 -28.07 -12.82 2.58
C ALA A 100 -28.57 -11.47 3.12
N HIS A 101 -27.90 -10.37 2.75
CA HIS A 101 -28.31 -9.01 3.14
C HIS A 101 -29.35 -8.39 2.20
N SER A 102 -29.61 -8.98 1.03
CA SER A 102 -30.62 -8.50 0.06
C SER A 102 -31.94 -9.25 0.12
N ALA A 103 -31.98 -10.44 0.73
CA ALA A 103 -33.21 -11.21 0.95
C ALA A 103 -33.86 -10.82 2.27
N GLY A 104 -34.53 -9.67 2.29
CA GLY A 104 -35.44 -9.31 3.39
C GLY A 104 -36.62 -10.30 3.47
N PRO A 105 -37.12 -10.66 4.66
CA PRO A 105 -38.32 -11.47 4.79
C PRO A 105 -39.51 -10.71 4.21
N GLY A 106 -40.31 -11.41 3.39
CA GLY A 106 -41.51 -10.88 2.76
C GLY A 106 -42.44 -10.18 3.75
N SER A 107 -42.87 -8.99 3.35
CA SER A 107 -43.94 -8.23 3.98
C SER A 107 -45.26 -9.01 3.84
N ALA A 108 -45.64 -9.70 4.92
CA ALA A 108 -47.05 -9.95 5.22
C ALA A 108 -47.47 -8.86 6.20
N SER A 109 -48.34 -7.97 5.72
CA SER A 109 -49.01 -6.94 6.50
C SER A 109 -49.86 -7.56 7.61
N PRO A 110 -49.74 -7.04 8.85
CA PRO A 110 -50.92 -6.68 9.61
C PRO A 110 -50.85 -5.21 10.02
N GLY A 111 -51.93 -4.47 9.76
CA GLY A 111 -52.00 -3.03 9.99
C GLY A 111 -51.84 -2.62 11.46
N PRO A 112 -51.49 -1.36 11.73
CA PRO A 112 -51.46 -0.86 13.10
C PRO A 112 -52.87 -0.42 13.49
N SER A 113 -53.48 -1.17 14.39
CA SER A 113 -54.44 -0.63 15.36
C SER A 113 -53.89 -0.88 16.75
N ALA A 114 -54.02 0.15 17.59
CA ALA A 114 -53.74 0.16 19.02
C ALA A 114 -52.27 0.30 19.47
N LEU A 115 -51.60 1.40 19.12
CA LEU A 115 -50.65 2.05 20.06
C LEU A 115 -50.35 3.53 19.77
N GLU A 116 -51.31 4.26 19.21
CA GLU A 116 -51.18 5.70 18.95
C GLU A 116 -52.36 6.46 19.56
N SER A 117 -52.53 6.30 20.87
CA SER A 117 -53.58 6.97 21.66
C SER A 117 -53.04 7.51 22.99
N PHE A 118 -51.86 8.13 22.98
CA PHE A 118 -51.38 8.86 24.16
C PHE A 118 -50.91 10.30 23.92
N TYR A 119 -50.89 10.78 22.68
CA TYR A 119 -50.67 12.21 22.40
C TYR A 119 -51.69 12.73 21.40
N GLY A 120 -52.95 12.77 21.85
CA GLY A 120 -54.00 13.55 21.21
C GLY A 120 -53.78 15.03 21.51
N ASP A 121 -53.44 15.77 20.46
CA ASP A 121 -54.19 16.95 20.01
C ASP A 121 -54.78 17.87 21.12
N TRP A 122 -54.06 18.95 21.41
CA TRP A 122 -54.58 20.12 22.15
C TRP A 122 -54.58 21.36 21.27
N SER A 123 -54.88 21.20 19.98
CA SER A 123 -54.90 22.29 19.01
C SER A 123 -56.29 22.51 18.44
N GLY A 124 -57.17 23.07 19.26
CA GLY A 124 -58.34 23.78 18.76
C GLY A 124 -59.57 23.70 19.65
N ARG A 125 -59.72 24.63 20.59
CA ARG A 125 -61.01 25.33 20.75
C ARG A 125 -60.91 26.62 21.57
N GLU A 126 -61.33 27.70 20.91
CA GLU A 126 -62.00 28.90 21.45
C GLU A 126 -61.23 29.86 22.37
N ASP A 127 -60.65 30.87 21.71
CA ASP A 127 -61.15 32.25 21.75
C ASP A 127 -61.45 32.82 23.14
N SER A 128 -60.53 33.63 23.65
CA SER A 128 -60.82 34.70 24.60
C SER A 128 -59.87 35.84 24.28
N ALA A 129 -60.47 36.94 23.84
CA ALA A 129 -59.84 38.09 23.26
C ALA A 129 -58.74 38.73 24.13
N PRO A 130 -57.80 39.48 23.52
CA PRO A 130 -56.89 40.35 24.24
C PRO A 130 -57.68 41.50 24.85
N TRP A 131 -57.57 41.72 26.15
CA TRP A 131 -58.10 42.93 26.78
C TRP A 131 -57.45 44.17 26.14
N PRO A 132 -58.21 45.13 25.60
CA PRO A 132 -57.70 46.44 25.28
C PRO A 132 -57.50 47.21 26.59
N LEU A 133 -56.31 47.78 26.77
CA LEU A 133 -56.09 48.85 27.74
C LEU A 133 -56.84 50.08 27.21
N ASP A 134 -58.08 50.27 27.65
CA ASP A 134 -58.88 51.46 27.39
C ASP A 134 -58.51 52.53 28.41
N GLU A 135 -57.68 53.47 27.97
CA GLU A 135 -57.29 54.67 28.72
C GLU A 135 -58.26 55.79 28.30
N SER A 136 -59.39 55.90 28.98
CA SER A 136 -60.27 57.07 28.93
C SER A 136 -61.13 57.15 30.21
N ASP A 137 -60.85 58.19 30.99
CA ASP A 137 -61.60 58.63 32.18
C ASP A 137 -63.12 58.71 31.96
N PRO A 138 -63.89 58.57 33.06
CA PRO A 138 -64.79 59.67 33.38
C PRO A 138 -64.77 60.07 34.86
N LEU A 139 -64.63 61.38 35.03
CA LEU A 139 -64.86 62.15 36.24
C LEU A 139 -66.14 61.74 37.01
N GLY A 140 -66.00 61.74 38.34
CA GLY A 140 -67.03 62.30 39.22
C GLY A 140 -67.94 61.31 39.94
N TYR A 141 -67.60 60.96 41.18
CA TYR A 141 -68.60 60.81 42.24
C TYR A 141 -68.04 61.33 43.58
N ALA A 142 -68.51 62.54 43.92
CA ALA A 142 -68.86 63.03 45.24
C ALA A 142 -68.02 62.56 46.46
N ASP A 143 -67.01 63.34 46.82
CA ASP A 143 -66.65 63.53 48.23
C ASP A 143 -67.33 64.80 48.73
N GLN A 144 -68.53 64.64 49.31
CA GLN A 144 -69.13 65.59 50.24
C GLN A 144 -69.90 64.80 51.31
N SER A 145 -69.19 64.60 52.43
CA SER A 145 -69.64 64.86 53.81
C SER A 145 -71.00 64.34 54.25
N LEU A 146 -71.00 63.52 55.32
CA LEU A 146 -71.50 63.93 56.64
C LEU A 146 -71.41 62.72 57.60
N ALA A 147 -70.65 62.85 58.68
CA ALA A 147 -71.18 62.72 60.04
C ALA A 147 -70.07 63.00 61.07
N SER A 148 -70.23 64.16 61.69
CA SER A 148 -69.63 64.54 62.95
C SER A 148 -70.06 63.59 64.07
N GLY A 149 -69.18 63.40 65.05
CA GLY A 149 -69.62 63.27 66.44
C GLY A 149 -69.46 61.89 67.07
N GLY A 150 -68.44 61.79 67.93
CA GLY A 150 -68.74 61.47 69.32
C GLY A 150 -68.42 60.06 69.79
N GLU A 151 -67.59 60.06 70.83
CA GLU A 151 -67.63 59.17 71.99
C GLU A 151 -66.72 57.95 72.00
N ALA A 152 -65.77 58.08 72.92
CA ALA A 152 -65.21 57.02 73.71
C ALA A 152 -66.29 56.03 74.15
N GLY A 153 -66.14 54.79 73.69
CA GLY A 153 -66.85 53.64 74.18
C GLY A 153 -65.87 52.49 74.24
N GLU A 154 -65.20 52.34 75.39
CA GLU A 154 -64.67 51.07 75.83
C GLU A 154 -65.77 50.00 75.67
N GLY A 155 -65.56 49.08 74.74
CA GLY A 155 -66.49 48.00 74.44
C GLY A 155 -65.71 46.88 73.77
N PRO A 156 -65.59 45.68 74.36
CA PRO A 156 -64.57 44.72 73.98
C PRO A 156 -64.88 44.03 72.64
N TYR A 157 -64.40 44.59 71.53
CA TYR A 157 -64.19 43.83 70.29
C TYR A 157 -62.88 43.02 70.37
N HIS A 158 -62.69 42.32 71.49
CA HIS A 158 -61.53 41.48 71.72
C HIS A 158 -61.56 40.10 71.01
N PRO A 159 -62.64 39.59 70.40
CA PRO A 159 -62.57 38.32 69.67
C PRO A 159 -61.84 38.36 68.31
N LEU A 160 -61.75 39.52 67.63
CA LEU A 160 -61.25 39.61 66.25
C LEU A 160 -59.79 40.09 66.13
N GLN A 161 -59.25 40.77 67.14
CA GLN A 161 -57.88 41.29 67.14
C GLN A 161 -56.80 40.18 67.09
N PRO A 162 -56.95 39.04 67.79
CA PRO A 162 -56.04 37.90 67.62
C PRO A 162 -56.09 37.31 66.20
N ALA A 163 -57.28 37.17 65.61
CA ALA A 163 -57.46 36.65 64.26
C ALA A 163 -56.84 37.56 63.18
N CYS A 164 -56.93 38.88 63.32
CA CYS A 164 -56.25 39.82 62.43
C CYS A 164 -54.72 39.74 62.55
N ARG A 165 -54.18 39.50 63.75
CA ARG A 165 -52.73 39.31 63.96
C ARG A 165 -52.24 37.99 63.34
N GLU A 166 -52.97 36.90 63.55
CA GLU A 166 -52.66 35.59 62.94
C GLU A 166 -52.67 35.67 61.41
N LEU A 167 -53.66 36.37 60.82
CA LEU A 167 -53.70 36.61 59.38
C LEU A 167 -52.51 37.45 58.88
N GLN A 168 -52.03 38.43 59.64
CA GLN A 168 -50.84 39.22 59.28
C GLN A 168 -49.55 38.39 59.33
N GLU A 169 -49.39 37.58 60.38
CA GLU A 169 -48.26 36.66 60.51
C GLU A 169 -48.28 35.60 59.39
N GLU A 170 -49.46 35.07 59.07
CA GLU A 170 -49.63 34.17 57.93
C GLU A 170 -49.32 34.87 56.60
N ASN A 171 -49.78 36.11 56.40
CA ASN A 171 -49.48 36.87 55.19
C ASN A 171 -47.97 37.12 55.06
N ALA A 172 -47.29 37.46 56.16
CA ALA A 172 -45.83 37.60 56.20
C ALA A 172 -45.12 36.27 55.88
N ARG A 173 -45.62 35.14 56.43
CA ARG A 173 -45.12 33.79 56.15
C ARG A 173 -45.30 33.42 54.67
N LEU A 174 -46.47 33.70 54.09
CA LEU A 174 -46.75 33.45 52.67
C LEU A 174 -45.87 34.32 51.77
N ARG A 175 -45.68 35.61 52.08
CA ARG A 175 -44.77 36.50 51.35
C ARG A 175 -43.33 35.99 51.40
N SER A 176 -42.87 35.55 52.57
CA SER A 176 -41.54 34.92 52.71
C SER A 176 -41.44 33.65 51.85
N LYS A 177 -42.48 32.80 51.85
CA LYS A 177 -42.51 31.59 51.03
C LYS A 177 -42.51 31.91 49.53
N ILE A 178 -43.25 32.93 49.10
CA ILE A 178 -43.27 33.42 47.72
C ILE A 178 -41.87 33.91 47.32
N ASN A 179 -41.23 34.75 48.15
CA ASN A 179 -39.87 35.23 47.87
C ASN A 179 -38.86 34.09 47.80
N GLN A 180 -38.99 33.08 48.67
CA GLN A 180 -38.14 31.90 48.66
C GLN A 180 -38.34 31.08 47.36
N LEU A 181 -39.60 30.85 46.97
CA LEU A 181 -39.93 30.16 45.71
C LEU A 181 -39.45 30.94 44.50
N HIS A 182 -39.58 32.27 44.52
CA HIS A 182 -39.06 33.14 43.47
C HIS A 182 -37.55 32.98 43.30
N PHE A 183 -36.79 33.09 44.39
CA PHE A 183 -35.34 32.91 44.37
C PHE A 183 -34.92 31.52 43.87
N PHE A 184 -35.63 30.45 44.30
CA PHE A 184 -35.37 29.10 43.79
C PHE A 184 -35.67 28.97 42.30
N SER A 185 -36.77 29.57 41.83
CA SER A 185 -37.17 29.60 40.42
C SER A 185 -36.13 30.33 39.55
N GLU A 186 -35.66 31.49 40.00
CA GLU A 186 -34.59 32.24 39.32
C GLU A 186 -33.30 31.41 39.25
N THR A 187 -32.88 30.81 40.36
CA THR A 187 -31.70 29.94 40.42
C THR A 187 -31.84 28.72 39.50
N GLN A 188 -33.02 28.12 39.43
CA GLN A 188 -33.30 26.99 38.54
C GLN A 188 -33.26 27.43 37.07
N THR A 189 -33.82 28.61 36.76
CA THR A 189 -33.79 29.21 35.42
C THR A 189 -32.35 29.47 34.96
N ASP A 190 -31.48 29.99 35.84
CA ASP A 190 -30.08 30.23 35.51
C ASP A 190 -29.28 28.93 35.29
N LYS A 191 -29.60 27.89 36.07
CA LYS A 191 -29.03 26.54 35.85
C LYS A 191 -29.44 25.97 34.51
N VAL A 192 -30.71 26.10 34.12
CA VAL A 192 -31.21 25.65 32.81
C VAL A 192 -30.48 26.39 31.69
N LYS A 193 -30.43 27.73 31.74
CA LYS A 193 -29.68 28.54 30.75
C LYS A 193 -28.22 28.14 30.63
N THR A 194 -27.56 27.84 31.76
CA THR A 194 -26.16 27.39 31.77
C THR A 194 -26.00 26.02 31.11
N LEU A 195 -26.91 25.08 31.38
CA LEU A 195 -26.89 23.75 30.77
C LEU A 195 -27.19 23.81 29.27
N GLU A 196 -28.15 24.64 28.85
CA GLU A 196 -28.45 24.88 27.43
C GLU A 196 -27.24 25.43 26.68
N LYS A 197 -26.54 26.41 27.26
CA LYS A 197 -25.31 26.95 26.68
C LYS A 197 -24.23 25.86 26.53
N LYS A 198 -24.02 25.05 27.57
CA LYS A 198 -23.05 23.94 27.53
C LYS A 198 -23.43 22.88 26.50
N LEU A 199 -24.72 22.60 26.34
CA LEU A 199 -25.21 21.64 25.36
C LEU A 199 -24.94 22.14 23.94
N GLU A 200 -25.17 23.41 23.65
CA GLU A 200 -24.87 23.99 22.33
C GLU A 200 -23.36 24.06 22.06
N GLU A 201 -22.56 24.44 23.06
CA GLU A 201 -21.09 24.39 22.97
C GLU A 201 -20.60 22.97 22.67
N ASN A 202 -21.17 21.96 23.33
CA ASN A 202 -20.81 20.56 23.08
C ASN A 202 -21.23 20.11 21.67
N LYS A 203 -22.44 20.46 21.23
CA LYS A 203 -22.93 20.15 19.88
C LYS A 203 -22.02 20.73 18.79
N ILE A 204 -21.58 21.98 18.94
CA ILE A 204 -20.63 22.61 18.00
C ILE A 204 -19.27 21.88 18.02
N LYS A 205 -18.81 21.45 19.19
CA LYS A 205 -17.53 20.71 19.33
C LYS A 205 -17.62 19.34 18.65
N GLU A 206 -18.68 18.57 18.92
CA GLU A 206 -18.92 17.27 18.30
C GLU A 206 -19.06 17.38 16.79
N GLN A 207 -19.74 18.41 16.28
CA GLN A 207 -19.84 18.66 14.84
C GLN A 207 -18.47 18.92 14.19
N LYS A 208 -17.59 19.70 14.85
CA LYS A 208 -16.23 19.95 14.35
C LYS A 208 -15.39 18.67 14.35
N GLU A 209 -15.46 17.89 15.43
CA GLU A 209 -14.75 16.60 15.52
C GLU A 209 -15.22 15.62 14.45
N ALA A 210 -16.53 15.59 14.16
CA ALA A 210 -17.08 14.78 13.07
C ALA A 210 -16.56 15.23 11.70
N GLN A 211 -16.47 16.54 11.45
CA GLN A 211 -15.89 17.09 10.21
C GLN A 211 -14.40 16.76 10.07
N ASP A 212 -13.62 16.87 11.15
CA ASP A 212 -12.20 16.52 11.15
C ASP A 212 -11.99 15.02 10.89
N LEU A 213 -12.82 14.17 11.51
CA LEU A 213 -12.82 12.72 11.26
C LEU A 213 -13.15 12.41 9.80
N GLU A 214 -14.14 13.08 9.21
CA GLU A 214 -14.49 12.92 7.80
C GLU A 214 -13.33 13.31 6.88
N ALA A 215 -12.65 14.44 7.14
CA ALA A 215 -11.47 14.85 6.37
C ALA A 215 -10.32 13.83 6.47
N MET A 216 -10.11 13.26 7.66
CA MET A 216 -9.11 12.19 7.85
C MET A 216 -9.47 10.92 7.09
N VAL A 217 -10.75 10.52 7.08
CA VAL A 217 -11.24 9.37 6.31
C VAL A 217 -11.01 9.59 4.82
N GLN A 218 -11.41 10.75 4.27
CA GLN A 218 -11.20 11.07 2.86
C GLN A 218 -9.70 11.01 2.47
N HIS A 219 -8.81 11.51 3.32
CA HIS A 219 -7.37 11.44 3.06
C HIS A 219 -6.86 9.98 3.06
N VAL A 220 -7.32 9.16 3.99
CA VAL A 220 -6.97 7.72 4.03
C VAL A 220 -7.50 6.99 2.80
N GLU A 221 -8.73 7.29 2.36
CA GLU A 221 -9.31 6.72 1.15
C GLU A 221 -8.48 7.07 -0.10
N GLN A 222 -8.10 8.34 -0.26
CA GLN A 222 -7.23 8.78 -1.36
C GLN A 222 -5.87 8.07 -1.32
N ASN A 223 -5.29 7.93 -0.12
CA ASN A 223 -4.02 7.22 0.05
C ASN A 223 -4.14 5.74 -0.36
N LEU A 224 -5.22 5.07 0.05
CA LEU A 224 -5.49 3.69 -0.29
C LEU A 224 -5.69 3.50 -1.80
N GLN A 225 -6.39 4.43 -2.46
CA GLN A 225 -6.52 4.45 -3.92
C GLN A 225 -5.16 4.57 -4.61
N LEU A 226 -4.30 5.48 -4.16
CA LEU A 226 -2.94 5.64 -4.68
C LEU A 226 -2.09 4.39 -4.44
N MET A 227 -2.20 3.78 -3.27
CA MET A 227 -1.51 2.53 -2.92
C MET A 227 -1.95 1.40 -3.85
N THR A 228 -3.26 1.26 -4.08
CA THR A 228 -3.83 0.27 -5.00
C THR A 228 -3.35 0.49 -6.43
N LYS A 229 -3.36 1.74 -6.91
CA LYS A 229 -2.84 2.08 -8.24
C LYS A 229 -1.35 1.73 -8.38
N ARG A 230 -0.54 2.01 -7.36
CA ARG A 230 0.89 1.64 -7.33
C ARG A 230 1.08 0.12 -7.29
N ALA A 231 0.28 -0.59 -6.51
CA ALA A 231 0.30 -2.05 -6.43
C ALA A 231 -0.02 -2.69 -7.78
N VAL A 232 -1.12 -2.29 -8.42
CA VAL A 232 -1.52 -2.79 -9.75
C VAL A 232 -0.44 -2.51 -10.80
N LYS A 233 0.17 -1.31 -10.79
CA LYS A 233 1.28 -1.00 -11.71
C LYS A 233 2.48 -1.91 -11.46
N ALA A 234 2.83 -2.18 -10.21
CA ALA A 234 3.90 -3.10 -9.85
C ALA A 234 3.58 -4.54 -10.28
N GLU A 235 2.35 -5.01 -10.10
CA GLU A 235 1.87 -6.32 -10.55
C GLU A 235 1.99 -6.48 -12.07
N ASN A 236 1.55 -5.47 -12.83
CA ASN A 236 1.68 -5.45 -14.28
C ASN A 236 3.15 -5.55 -14.73
N ASN A 237 4.05 -4.81 -14.07
CA ASN A 237 5.49 -4.90 -14.35
C ASN A 237 6.04 -6.30 -14.03
N VAL A 238 5.62 -6.92 -12.92
CA VAL A 238 6.01 -8.30 -12.58
C VAL A 238 5.54 -9.29 -13.64
N ILE A 239 4.33 -9.12 -14.18
CA ILE A 239 3.81 -9.96 -15.27
C ILE A 239 4.69 -9.83 -16.53
N LYS A 240 5.00 -8.59 -16.95
CA LYS A 240 5.87 -8.33 -18.11
C LYS A 240 7.26 -8.96 -17.93
N LEU A 241 7.89 -8.74 -16.77
CA LEU A 241 9.19 -9.31 -16.46
C LEU A 241 9.17 -10.85 -16.41
N LYS A 242 8.08 -11.46 -15.93
CA LYS A 242 7.91 -12.92 -15.96
C LYS A 242 7.82 -13.44 -17.39
N GLN A 243 7.09 -12.75 -18.27
CA GLN A 243 6.99 -13.11 -19.69
C GLN A 243 8.37 -13.01 -20.38
N GLU A 244 9.10 -11.92 -20.17
CA GLU A 244 10.46 -11.74 -20.70
C GLU A 244 11.42 -12.82 -20.19
N ASN A 245 11.38 -13.13 -18.89
CA ASN A 245 12.22 -14.17 -18.30
C ASN A 245 11.91 -15.56 -18.92
N ALA A 246 10.64 -15.89 -19.12
CA ALA A 246 10.24 -17.12 -19.80
C ALA A 246 10.79 -17.18 -21.24
N LEU A 247 10.69 -16.08 -22.00
CA LEU A 247 11.25 -15.99 -23.35
C LEU A 247 12.77 -16.18 -23.35
N LEU A 248 13.48 -15.47 -22.47
CA LEU A 248 14.94 -15.58 -22.34
C LEU A 248 15.38 -16.99 -21.93
N GLN A 249 14.63 -17.66 -21.05
CA GLN A 249 14.90 -19.06 -20.69
C GLN A 249 14.78 -20.00 -21.90
N VAL A 250 13.78 -19.79 -22.75
CA VAL A 250 13.60 -20.56 -23.99
C VAL A 250 14.76 -20.31 -24.95
N GLN A 251 15.13 -19.05 -25.18
CA GLN A 251 16.27 -18.70 -26.04
C GLN A 251 17.58 -19.32 -25.54
N LEU A 252 17.83 -19.23 -24.23
CA LEU A 252 19.02 -19.81 -23.61
C LEU A 252 19.07 -21.33 -23.79
N LYS A 253 17.93 -22.01 -23.64
CA LYS A 253 17.83 -23.46 -23.92
C LYS A 253 18.14 -23.77 -25.38
N ASN A 254 17.58 -23.00 -26.32
CA ASN A 254 17.82 -23.18 -27.75
C ASN A 254 19.30 -23.01 -28.09
N TYR A 255 19.93 -21.94 -27.62
CA TYR A 255 21.37 -21.71 -27.84
C TYR A 255 22.24 -22.81 -27.23
N LYS A 256 21.88 -23.32 -26.05
CA LYS A 256 22.59 -24.47 -25.46
C LYS A 256 22.46 -25.71 -26.34
N THR A 257 21.26 -26.04 -26.80
CA THR A 257 21.05 -27.22 -27.66
C THR A 257 21.76 -27.09 -29.00
N GLU A 258 21.73 -25.89 -29.61
CA GLU A 258 22.42 -25.61 -30.87
C GLU A 258 23.94 -25.68 -30.71
N ASN A 259 24.50 -25.13 -29.62
CA ASN A 259 25.92 -25.20 -29.35
C ASN A 259 26.42 -26.64 -29.20
N GLU A 260 25.67 -27.48 -28.50
CA GLU A 260 25.99 -28.91 -28.37
C GLU A 260 25.86 -29.65 -29.72
N ALA A 261 24.84 -29.32 -30.52
CA ALA A 261 24.70 -29.86 -31.87
C ALA A 261 25.88 -29.46 -32.79
N LEU A 262 26.34 -28.21 -32.69
CA LEU A 262 27.50 -27.73 -33.45
C LEU A 262 28.80 -28.40 -33.01
N LYS A 263 29.03 -28.54 -31.70
CA LYS A 263 30.21 -29.26 -31.17
C LYS A 263 30.24 -30.71 -31.62
N THR A 264 29.12 -31.41 -31.48
CA THR A 264 28.99 -32.81 -31.91
C THR A 264 29.21 -32.93 -33.42
N GLY A 265 28.58 -32.06 -34.23
CA GLY A 265 28.80 -32.01 -35.68
C GLY A 265 30.26 -31.73 -36.08
N GLN A 266 30.93 -30.77 -35.44
CA GLN A 266 32.34 -30.46 -35.68
C GLN A 266 33.24 -31.65 -35.31
N SER A 267 33.00 -32.29 -34.17
CA SER A 267 33.78 -33.46 -33.74
C SER A 267 33.65 -34.64 -34.71
N ALA A 268 32.44 -34.88 -35.23
CA ALA A 268 32.18 -35.91 -36.23
C ALA A 268 32.89 -35.61 -37.56
N SER A 269 32.79 -34.37 -38.05
CA SER A 269 33.50 -33.93 -39.26
C SER A 269 35.01 -34.08 -39.13
N LEU A 270 35.58 -33.68 -38.00
CA LEU A 270 37.01 -33.84 -37.72
C LEU A 270 37.42 -35.32 -37.67
N ALA A 271 36.59 -36.20 -37.11
CA ALA A 271 36.85 -37.63 -37.09
C ALA A 271 36.90 -38.22 -38.52
N VAL A 272 35.98 -37.82 -39.39
CA VAL A 272 35.97 -38.24 -40.82
C VAL A 272 37.23 -37.73 -41.54
N VAL A 273 37.61 -36.46 -41.34
CA VAL A 273 38.83 -35.91 -41.96
C VAL A 273 40.08 -36.64 -41.48
N LYS A 274 40.18 -36.96 -40.19
CA LYS A 274 41.29 -37.75 -39.65
C LYS A 274 41.36 -39.13 -40.28
N GLN A 275 40.23 -39.84 -40.34
CA GLN A 275 40.16 -41.16 -40.99
C GLN A 275 40.56 -41.08 -42.46
N ASN A 276 40.10 -40.07 -43.20
CA ASN A 276 40.48 -39.86 -44.60
C ASN A 276 41.99 -39.59 -44.74
N ALA A 277 42.58 -38.81 -43.84
CA ALA A 277 44.02 -38.58 -43.82
C ALA A 277 44.81 -39.87 -43.54
N ASP A 278 44.35 -40.71 -42.60
CA ASP A 278 44.96 -42.00 -42.30
C ASP A 278 44.89 -42.96 -43.50
N ILE A 279 43.75 -43.00 -44.20
CA ILE A 279 43.58 -43.80 -45.42
C ILE A 279 44.52 -43.30 -46.53
N ALA A 280 44.62 -41.97 -46.72
CA ALA A 280 45.53 -41.39 -47.70
C ALA A 280 46.99 -41.74 -47.39
N LEU A 281 47.38 -41.68 -46.11
CA LEU A 281 48.71 -42.09 -45.66
C LEU A 281 48.98 -43.58 -45.95
N GLN A 282 48.05 -44.47 -45.62
CA GLN A 282 48.18 -45.90 -45.92
C GLN A 282 48.29 -46.17 -47.42
N ASN A 283 47.53 -45.45 -48.24
CA ASN A 283 47.62 -45.56 -49.69
C ASN A 283 48.99 -45.13 -50.21
N LEU A 284 49.54 -44.02 -49.72
CA LEU A 284 50.88 -43.57 -50.09
C LEU A 284 51.96 -44.55 -49.64
N LEU A 285 51.88 -45.09 -48.41
CA LEU A 285 52.81 -46.11 -47.92
C LEU A 285 52.79 -47.36 -48.81
N ARG A 286 51.60 -47.81 -49.23
CA ARG A 286 51.44 -48.95 -50.14
C ARG A 286 52.10 -48.69 -51.50
N VAL A 287 51.91 -47.50 -52.07
CA VAL A 287 52.58 -47.09 -53.32
C VAL A 287 54.10 -47.10 -53.13
N ILE A 288 54.61 -46.51 -52.06
CA ILE A 288 56.06 -46.49 -51.75
C ILE A 288 56.62 -47.92 -51.64
N THR A 289 55.94 -48.83 -50.93
CA THR A 289 56.39 -50.23 -50.81
C THR A 289 56.40 -50.95 -52.16
N ASN A 290 55.38 -50.74 -52.98
CA ASN A 290 55.28 -51.36 -54.31
C ASN A 290 56.39 -50.84 -55.23
N SER A 291 56.59 -49.51 -55.28
CA SER A 291 57.67 -48.88 -56.03
C SER A 291 59.04 -49.37 -55.57
N ARG A 292 59.29 -49.50 -54.25
CA ARG A 292 60.54 -50.09 -53.74
C ARG A 292 60.75 -51.52 -54.22
N SER A 293 59.70 -52.35 -54.26
CA SER A 293 59.81 -53.71 -54.79
C SER A 293 60.13 -53.72 -56.30
N SER A 294 59.46 -52.85 -57.07
CA SER A 294 59.69 -52.72 -58.51
C SER A 294 61.10 -52.22 -58.83
N ILE A 295 61.62 -51.27 -58.06
CA ILE A 295 63.01 -50.79 -58.19
C ILE A 295 63.99 -51.93 -57.91
N LYS A 296 63.78 -52.72 -56.84
CA LYS A 296 64.64 -53.88 -56.54
C LYS A 296 64.63 -54.90 -57.69
N GLN A 297 63.46 -55.20 -58.25
CA GLN A 297 63.32 -56.10 -59.39
C GLN A 297 64.10 -55.59 -60.63
N LEU A 298 63.95 -54.30 -60.94
CA LEU A 298 64.71 -53.66 -62.04
C LEU A 298 66.22 -53.73 -61.82
N VAL A 299 66.69 -53.47 -60.60
CA VAL A 299 68.12 -53.59 -60.26
C VAL A 299 68.61 -55.03 -60.44
N SER A 300 67.89 -56.03 -59.91
CA SER A 300 68.26 -57.45 -60.11
C SER A 300 68.23 -57.89 -61.58
N GLY A 301 67.31 -57.33 -62.38
CA GLY A 301 67.26 -57.57 -63.82
C GLY A 301 68.47 -56.95 -64.54
N ALA A 302 68.87 -55.75 -64.15
CA ALA A 302 70.07 -55.10 -64.68
C ALA A 302 71.35 -55.87 -64.33
N GLU A 303 71.48 -56.36 -63.09
CA GLU A 303 72.58 -57.23 -62.67
C GLU A 303 72.62 -58.54 -63.49
N SER A 304 71.45 -59.16 -63.73
CA SER A 304 71.35 -60.37 -64.57
C SER A 304 71.79 -60.10 -66.02
N LEU A 305 71.36 -58.98 -66.61
CA LEU A 305 71.79 -58.56 -67.95
C LEU A 305 73.28 -58.26 -68.01
N GLN A 306 73.86 -57.69 -66.95
CA GLN A 306 75.30 -57.46 -66.85
C GLN A 306 76.09 -58.78 -66.90
N VAL A 307 75.64 -59.81 -66.19
CA VAL A 307 76.25 -61.16 -66.25
C VAL A 307 76.15 -61.75 -67.67
N VAL A 308 75.00 -61.62 -68.34
CA VAL A 308 74.84 -62.06 -69.74
C VAL A 308 75.81 -61.32 -70.67
N ALA A 309 75.98 -60.01 -70.50
CA ALA A 309 76.93 -59.24 -71.29
C ALA A 309 78.39 -59.64 -71.05
N GLU A 310 78.77 -59.96 -69.81
CA GLU A 310 80.10 -60.49 -69.47
C GLU A 310 80.33 -61.89 -70.06
N LEU A 311 79.33 -62.77 -70.03
CA LEU A 311 79.36 -64.08 -70.69
C LEU A 311 79.55 -63.92 -72.21
N LEU A 312 78.76 -63.05 -72.87
CA LEU A 312 78.91 -62.76 -74.30
C LEU A 312 80.32 -62.24 -74.63
N LYS A 313 80.86 -61.29 -73.86
CA LYS A 313 82.26 -60.84 -74.02
C LYS A 313 83.27 -61.96 -73.82
N SER A 314 83.04 -62.89 -72.91
CA SER A 314 83.93 -64.03 -72.69
C SER A 314 83.90 -65.01 -73.86
N ILE A 315 82.74 -65.19 -74.51
CA ILE A 315 82.59 -66.00 -75.72
C ILE A 315 83.35 -65.38 -76.89
N ASP A 316 83.20 -64.07 -77.12
CA ASP A 316 83.95 -63.35 -78.17
C ASP A 316 85.46 -63.57 -78.03
N ARG A 317 85.99 -63.51 -76.79
CA ARG A 317 87.42 -63.76 -76.50
C ARG A 317 87.88 -65.20 -76.79
N ILE A 318 87.05 -66.21 -76.53
CA ILE A 318 87.38 -67.61 -76.84
C ILE A 318 87.35 -67.83 -78.36
N SER A 319 86.43 -67.15 -79.06
CA SER A 319 86.29 -67.22 -80.51
C SER A 319 87.52 -66.63 -81.25
N GLU A 320 88.18 -65.61 -80.68
CA GLU A 320 89.41 -65.01 -81.22
C GLU A 320 90.65 -65.93 -81.13
N ILE A 321 90.65 -66.90 -80.20
CA ILE A 321 91.78 -67.81 -79.96
C ILE A 321 91.73 -69.05 -80.88
N SER A 322 90.59 -69.29 -81.54
CA SER A 322 90.38 -70.45 -82.42
C SER A 322 90.77 -70.21 -83.89
N ASP A 323 91.26 -69.02 -84.23
CA ASP A 323 91.69 -68.63 -85.59
C ASP A 323 93.23 -68.65 -85.77
N ASP A 324 93.96 -69.26 -84.84
CA ASP A 324 95.40 -69.53 -84.95
C ASP A 324 95.64 -71.06 -85.01
N GLY A 325 95.15 -71.67 -86.09
CA GLY A 325 95.48 -73.02 -86.52
C GLY A 325 96.41 -72.96 -87.76
N PRO A 326 97.49 -73.77 -87.81
CA PRO A 326 98.52 -73.73 -88.87
C PRO A 326 98.01 -74.11 -90.27
#